data_AF-A0AAW9YBQ2-F1
#
_entry.id   AF-A0AAW9YBQ2-F1
#
_cell.length_a   1.000
_cell.length_b   1.000
_cell.length_c   1.000
_cell.angle_alpha   90.00
_cell.angle_beta   90.00
_cell.angle_gamma   90.00
#
_symmetry.space_group_name_H-M   'P 1'
#
loop_
_entity.id
_entity.type
_entity.pdbx_description
1 polymer ?
#
loop_
_entity_poly.entity_id
_entity_poly.type
_entity_poly.pdbx_seq_one_letter_code
_entity_poly.pdbx_strand_id
1 'polypeptide(L)'
;MNKKICLLTLGCISFGALASNGIGNPEQRGEWIFKNGMSNSEADVPNYACYRIPAIVKLNNGELLAFSEARQNSCSDHDKNIDIVMRKRDLSGNWGPVTIVADHGGKVTRNPAPVAMTKGVSISYIM
;
A
#
# COMPACT_ATOMS: atom_id res chain seq x y z
N MET A 1 48.83 -40.17 -13.79
CA MET A 1 47.94 -38.99 -13.90
C MET A 1 46.53 -39.39 -13.48
N ASN A 2 46.13 -39.06 -12.26
CA ASN A 2 44.84 -39.45 -11.69
C ASN A 2 43.76 -38.43 -12.07
N LYS A 3 42.80 -38.83 -12.90
CA LYS A 3 41.62 -38.00 -13.21
C LYS A 3 40.60 -38.18 -12.10
N LYS A 4 40.45 -37.17 -11.24
CA LYS A 4 39.36 -37.11 -10.26
C LYS A 4 38.06 -36.80 -11.02
N ILE A 5 37.11 -37.73 -10.97
CA ILE A 5 35.73 -37.53 -11.44
C ILE A 5 35.03 -36.64 -10.42
N CYS A 6 34.65 -35.44 -10.84
CA CYS A 6 33.86 -34.51 -10.05
C CYS A 6 32.38 -34.77 -10.38
N LEU A 7 31.68 -35.45 -9.47
CA LEU A 7 30.25 -35.69 -9.57
C LEU A 7 29.53 -34.41 -9.13
N LEU A 8 29.12 -33.57 -10.09
CA LEU A 8 28.28 -32.41 -9.85
C LEU A 8 26.86 -32.92 -9.52
N THR A 9 26.51 -32.94 -8.24
CA THR A 9 25.14 -33.11 -7.79
C THR A 9 24.33 -31.89 -8.21
N LEU A 10 23.46 -32.04 -9.22
CA LEU A 10 22.38 -31.10 -9.48
C LEU A 10 21.37 -31.21 -8.32
N GLY A 11 21.61 -30.44 -7.26
CA GLY A 11 20.59 -30.12 -6.28
C GLY A 11 19.62 -29.12 -6.90
N CYS A 12 18.62 -29.62 -7.64
CA CYS A 12 17.44 -28.83 -7.97
C CYS A 12 16.70 -28.53 -6.66
N ILE A 13 17.09 -27.45 -5.98
CA ILE A 13 16.23 -26.84 -4.96
C ILE A 13 15.14 -26.13 -5.74
N SER A 14 14.07 -26.86 -6.04
CA SER A 14 12.81 -26.26 -6.43
C SER A 14 12.33 -25.41 -5.26
N PHE A 15 12.64 -24.12 -5.29
CA PHE A 15 11.90 -23.10 -4.54
C PHE A 15 10.49 -23.02 -5.14
N GLY A 16 9.68 -24.04 -4.85
CA GLY A 16 8.24 -23.93 -4.91
C GLY A 16 7.82 -23.02 -3.77
N ALA A 17 7.97 -21.71 -3.94
CA ALA A 17 7.24 -20.77 -3.12
C ALA A 17 5.76 -20.97 -3.47
N LEU A 18 5.10 -21.90 -2.77
CA LEU A 18 3.65 -21.85 -2.64
C LEU A 18 3.35 -20.53 -1.95
N ALA A 19 3.07 -19.50 -2.73
CA ALA A 19 2.35 -18.34 -2.24
C ALA A 19 0.99 -18.88 -1.79
N SER A 20 0.87 -19.20 -0.51
CA SER A 20 -0.42 -19.36 0.13
C SER A 20 -1.12 -18.01 -0.06
N ASN A 21 -2.12 -17.98 -0.95
CA ASN A 21 -2.97 -16.83 -1.11
C ASN A 21 -3.56 -16.55 0.27
N GLY A 22 -3.12 -15.48 0.93
CA GLY A 22 -3.33 -15.28 2.36
C GLY A 22 -4.78 -15.24 2.85
N ILE A 23 -5.76 -15.39 1.96
CA ILE A 23 -7.19 -15.51 2.28
C ILE A 23 -7.42 -16.80 3.07
N GLY A 24 -7.89 -16.66 4.31
CA GLY A 24 -8.21 -17.80 5.19
C GLY A 24 -7.05 -18.33 6.03
N ASN A 25 -5.88 -17.68 6.01
CA ASN A 25 -4.79 -18.03 6.92
C ASN A 25 -5.00 -17.37 8.30
N PRO A 26 -5.11 -18.13 9.40
CA PRO A 26 -5.27 -17.58 10.75
C PRO A 26 -4.03 -16.83 11.26
N GLU A 27 -2.85 -17.07 10.68
CA GLU A 27 -1.58 -16.42 11.05
C GLU A 27 -1.23 -15.22 10.15
N GLN A 28 -2.21 -14.39 9.80
CA GLN A 28 -1.91 -13.11 9.17
C GLN A 28 -1.30 -12.15 10.19
N ARG A 29 0.00 -11.90 10.09
CA ARG A 29 0.62 -10.75 10.76
C ARG A 29 0.15 -9.47 10.07
N GLY A 30 -0.75 -8.74 10.71
CA GLY A 30 -1.28 -7.47 10.19
C GLY A 30 -0.27 -6.34 10.38
N GLU A 31 0.17 -5.72 9.29
CA GLU A 31 0.82 -4.42 9.30
C GLU A 31 -0.22 -3.35 8.92
N TRP A 32 -0.39 -2.33 9.76
CA TRP A 32 -1.28 -1.22 9.46
C TRP A 32 -0.60 -0.27 8.46
N ILE A 33 -1.07 -0.25 7.21
CA ILE A 33 -0.61 0.71 6.19
C ILE A 33 -1.03 2.14 6.59
N PHE A 34 -2.29 2.28 7.00
CA PHE A 34 -2.84 3.50 7.59
C PHE A 34 -3.42 3.15 8.95
N LYS A 35 -3.14 3.97 9.97
CA LYS A 35 -3.61 3.75 11.34
C LYS A 35 -4.36 4.98 11.83
N ASN A 36 -5.58 4.79 12.34
CA ASN A 36 -6.39 5.87 12.90
C ASN A 36 -5.65 6.56 14.06
N GLY A 37 -5.73 7.89 14.12
CA GLY A 37 -5.03 8.70 15.11
C GLY A 37 -3.50 8.68 14.99
N MET A 38 -2.95 8.23 13.85
CA MET A 38 -1.51 8.32 13.58
C MET A 38 -1.11 9.79 13.41
N SER A 39 -0.11 10.21 14.17
CA SER A 39 0.62 11.45 13.91
C SER A 39 1.55 11.22 12.72
N ASN A 40 1.49 12.10 11.73
CA ASN A 40 2.28 11.99 10.50
C ASN A 40 3.54 12.86 10.58
N SER A 41 4.33 12.77 11.65
CA SER A 41 5.45 13.69 11.93
C SER A 41 6.52 13.77 10.83
N GLU A 42 6.70 12.69 10.06
CA GLU A 42 7.65 12.59 8.96
C GLU A 42 7.09 13.10 7.62
N ALA A 43 5.85 13.58 7.60
CA ALA A 43 5.17 14.05 6.40
C ALA A 43 4.62 15.46 6.61
N ASP A 44 4.70 16.28 5.58
CA ASP A 44 4.08 17.61 5.56
C ASP A 44 2.57 17.48 5.25
N VAL A 45 1.85 16.80 6.13
CA VAL A 45 0.40 16.54 6.02
C VAL A 45 -0.28 16.73 7.38
N PRO A 46 -1.60 17.05 7.41
CA PRO A 46 -2.36 17.10 8.65
C PRO A 46 -2.35 15.77 9.43
N ASN A 47 -2.65 15.86 10.72
CA ASN A 47 -3.03 14.70 11.52
C ASN A 47 -4.49 14.35 11.21
N TYR A 48 -4.76 13.07 10.97
CA TYR A 48 -6.09 12.57 10.65
C TYR A 48 -6.63 11.69 11.77
N ALA A 49 -7.89 11.91 12.15
CA ALA A 49 -8.58 11.06 13.11
C ALA A 49 -8.76 9.64 12.57
N CYS A 50 -9.05 9.50 11.28
CA CYS A 50 -9.46 8.22 10.71
C CYS A 50 -9.03 8.02 9.25
N TYR A 51 -8.72 6.78 8.89
CA TYR A 51 -8.47 6.35 7.53
C TYR A 51 -9.51 5.32 7.10
N ARG A 52 -10.18 5.54 5.96
CA ARG A 52 -11.25 4.67 5.46
C ARG A 52 -11.23 4.53 3.95
N ILE A 53 -11.99 3.56 3.45
CA ILE A 53 -12.15 3.25 2.03
C ILE A 53 -10.79 2.98 1.36
N PRO A 54 -10.07 1.93 1.79
CA PRO A 54 -8.75 1.63 1.26
C PRO A 54 -8.84 1.12 -0.17
N ALA A 55 -7.88 1.53 -1.00
CA ALA A 55 -7.64 0.95 -2.31
C ALA A 55 -6.14 0.72 -2.49
N ILE A 56 -5.74 -0.33 -3.20
CA ILE A 56 -4.33 -0.63 -3.44
C ILE A 56 -4.13 -1.14 -4.85
N VAL A 57 -3.04 -0.74 -5.48
CA VAL A 57 -2.63 -1.23 -6.80
C VAL A 57 -1.16 -1.60 -6.81
N LYS A 58 -0.81 -2.56 -7.67
CA LYS A 58 0.56 -2.92 -7.97
C LYS A 58 0.96 -2.29 -9.30
N LEU A 59 2.08 -1.57 -9.30
CA LEU A 59 2.66 -1.01 -10.50
C LEU A 59 3.43 -2.09 -11.28
N ASN A 60 3.73 -1.83 -12.56
CA ASN A 60 4.48 -2.77 -13.41
C ASN A 60 5.88 -3.08 -12.90
N ASN A 61 6.49 -2.16 -12.15
CA ASN A 61 7.80 -2.36 -11.52
C ASN A 61 7.73 -3.18 -10.22
N GLY A 62 6.54 -3.60 -9.78
CA GLY A 62 6.32 -4.42 -8.58
C GLY A 62 6.05 -3.64 -7.30
N GLU A 63 6.23 -2.31 -7.30
CA GLU A 63 5.90 -1.45 -6.16
C GLU A 63 4.39 -1.40 -5.92
N LEU A 64 3.98 -1.12 -4.67
CA LEU A 64 2.56 -0.95 -4.32
C LEU A 64 2.27 0.51 -4.02
N LEU A 65 1.10 0.98 -4.47
CA LEU A 65 0.52 2.25 -4.04
C LEU A 65 -0.78 1.96 -3.30
N ALA A 66 -0.83 2.29 -2.02
CA ALA A 66 -2.02 2.19 -1.19
C ALA A 66 -2.61 3.58 -0.99
N PHE A 67 -3.92 3.69 -1.16
CA PHE A 67 -4.72 4.89 -1.06
C PHE A 67 -5.76 4.74 0.04
N SER A 68 -6.15 5.85 0.63
CA SER A 68 -7.22 5.91 1.62
C SER A 68 -7.83 7.30 1.62
N GLU A 69 -9.09 7.38 2.03
CA GLU A 69 -9.60 8.62 2.60
C GLU A 69 -8.87 8.90 3.92
N ALA A 70 -8.47 10.14 4.12
CA ALA A 70 -7.90 10.65 5.36
C ALA A 70 -8.87 11.69 5.92
N ARG A 71 -9.62 11.26 6.94
CA ARG A 71 -10.71 12.03 7.52
C ARG A 71 -10.18 12.78 8.72
N GLN A 72 -10.22 14.11 8.64
CA GLN A 72 -9.49 14.96 9.58
C GLN A 72 -10.07 14.89 11.00
N ASN A 73 -11.40 14.92 11.15
CA ASN A 73 -12.02 15.16 12.45
C ASN A 73 -12.63 13.88 13.08
N SER A 74 -13.07 12.92 12.27
CA SER A 74 -13.82 11.75 12.71
C SER A 74 -13.79 10.60 11.69
N CYS A 75 -14.30 9.42 12.09
CA CYS A 75 -14.55 8.32 11.14
C CYS A 75 -15.88 8.44 10.37
N SER A 76 -16.60 9.57 10.45
CA SER A 76 -17.91 9.77 9.82
C SER A 76 -17.80 9.84 8.30
N ASP A 77 -18.76 9.25 7.57
CA ASP A 77 -18.84 9.35 6.10
C ASP A 77 -19.16 10.77 5.61
N HIS A 78 -19.55 11.65 6.54
CA HIS A 78 -19.83 13.06 6.30
C HIS A 78 -18.85 13.97 7.06
N ASP A 79 -17.62 13.51 7.29
CA ASP A 79 -16.58 14.42 7.77
C ASP A 79 -16.48 15.62 6.82
N LYS A 80 -16.29 16.81 7.40
CA LYS A 80 -16.27 18.06 6.64
C LYS A 80 -15.03 18.19 5.78
N ASN A 81 -13.92 17.58 6.22
CA ASN A 81 -12.69 17.55 5.45
C ASN A 81 -12.19 16.10 5.28
N ILE A 82 -12.12 15.68 4.02
CA ILE A 82 -11.62 14.37 3.64
C ILE A 82 -10.67 14.55 2.48
N ASP A 83 -9.41 14.21 2.74
CA ASP A 83 -8.37 14.17 1.71
C ASP A 83 -8.22 12.75 1.18
N ILE A 84 -7.74 12.61 -0.05
CA ILE A 84 -7.23 11.33 -0.53
C ILE A 84 -5.72 11.33 -0.32
N VAL A 85 -5.26 10.34 0.42
CA VAL A 85 -3.84 10.14 0.72
C VAL A 85 -3.32 8.85 0.11
N MET A 86 -2.01 8.77 -0.01
CA MET A 86 -1.29 7.62 -0.52
C MET A 86 -0.05 7.32 0.34
N ARG A 87 0.25 6.02 0.49
CA ARG A 87 1.59 5.53 0.85
C ARG A 87 2.10 4.63 -0.27
N LYS A 88 3.41 4.70 -0.52
CA LYS A 88 4.12 3.84 -1.48
C LYS A 88 4.90 2.78 -0.73
N ARG A 89 4.84 1.53 -1.19
CA ARG A 89 5.70 0.44 -0.74
C ARG A 89 6.80 0.20 -1.77
N ASP A 90 8.05 0.26 -1.32
CA ASP A 90 9.19 -0.08 -2.15
C ASP A 90 9.31 -1.61 -2.37
N LEU A 91 10.28 -2.03 -3.18
CA LEU A 91 10.55 -3.45 -3.45
C LEU A 91 11.15 -4.18 -2.25
N SER A 92 11.76 -3.46 -1.31
CA SER A 92 12.28 -4.00 -0.05
C SER A 92 11.16 -4.28 0.96
N GLY A 93 9.97 -3.76 0.69
CA GLY A 93 8.75 -3.98 1.43
C GLY A 93 8.41 -2.93 2.47
N ASN A 94 9.11 -1.81 2.48
CA ASN A 94 8.91 -0.71 3.43
C ASN A 94 7.89 0.29 2.89
N TRP A 95 7.01 0.76 3.77
CA TRP A 95 6.06 1.84 3.44
C TRP A 95 6.69 3.21 3.71
N GLY A 96 6.70 4.05 2.68
CA GLY A 96 7.10 5.46 2.80
C GLY A 96 6.10 6.30 3.60
N PRO A 97 6.35 7.61 3.76
CA PRO A 97 5.45 8.52 4.47
C PRO A 97 4.09 8.66 3.75
N VAL A 98 3.11 9.19 4.48
CA VAL A 98 1.81 9.58 3.92
C VAL A 98 1.98 10.80 3.03
N THR A 99 1.29 10.83 1.89
CA THR A 99 1.29 11.96 0.95
C THR A 99 -0.14 12.27 0.52
N ILE A 100 -0.50 13.55 0.39
CA ILE A 100 -1.81 13.96 -0.14
C ILE A 100 -1.76 13.87 -1.67
N VAL A 101 -2.73 13.19 -2.26
CA VAL A 101 -2.89 13.09 -3.73
C VAL A 101 -4.09 13.86 -4.24
N ALA A 102 -5.07 14.13 -3.39
CA ALA A 102 -6.16 15.05 -3.67
C ALA A 102 -6.64 15.72 -2.38
N ASP A 103 -6.71 17.05 -2.40
CA ASP A 103 -7.28 17.94 -1.37
C ASP A 103 -8.11 19.01 -2.12
N HIS A 104 -9.28 19.34 -1.57
CA HIS A 104 -10.19 20.33 -2.13
C HIS A 104 -10.46 21.52 -1.18
N GLY A 105 -9.48 21.85 -0.33
CA GLY A 105 -9.46 23.03 0.53
C GLY A 105 -10.48 22.96 1.66
N GLY A 106 -10.50 21.85 2.39
CA GLY A 106 -11.47 21.65 3.48
C GLY A 106 -12.85 21.18 3.00
N LYS A 107 -12.89 20.56 1.81
CA LYS A 107 -14.10 19.92 1.25
C LYS A 107 -13.91 18.41 1.24
N VAL A 108 -15.00 17.72 0.95
CA VAL A 108 -15.03 16.28 0.89
C VAL A 108 -14.37 15.79 -0.40
N THR A 109 -13.43 14.86 -0.26
CA THR A 109 -12.87 14.05 -1.35
C THR A 109 -12.91 12.59 -0.94
N ARG A 110 -13.69 11.73 -1.61
CA ARG A 110 -14.04 10.40 -1.10
C ARG A 110 -13.98 9.30 -2.16
N ASN A 111 -14.02 8.06 -1.70
CA ASN A 111 -14.08 6.84 -2.50
C ASN A 111 -12.98 6.75 -3.57
N PRO A 112 -11.70 6.67 -3.17
CA PRO A 112 -10.60 6.55 -4.11
C PRO A 112 -10.70 5.24 -4.92
N ALA A 113 -10.67 5.35 -6.24
CA ALA A 113 -10.69 4.23 -7.17
C ALA A 113 -9.49 4.32 -8.13
N PRO A 114 -8.30 3.85 -7.70
CA PRO A 114 -7.10 3.83 -8.52
C PRO A 114 -7.11 2.70 -9.56
N VAL A 115 -6.53 2.98 -10.72
CA VAL A 115 -6.26 2.04 -11.81
C VAL A 115 -4.79 2.11 -12.17
N ALA A 116 -4.09 0.98 -12.11
CA ALA A 116 -2.72 0.87 -12.59
C ALA A 116 -2.68 0.93 -14.12
N MET A 117 -1.77 1.74 -14.65
CA MET A 117 -1.51 1.90 -16.07
C MET A 117 -0.05 1.55 -16.36
N THR A 118 0.29 1.36 -17.65
CA THR A 118 1.67 1.02 -18.04
C THR A 118 2.71 2.04 -17.58
N LYS A 119 2.33 3.32 -17.52
CA LYS A 119 3.20 4.44 -17.17
C LYS A 119 2.96 5.03 -15.77
N GLY A 120 2.11 4.42 -14.94
CA GLY A 120 1.81 4.98 -13.61
C GLY A 120 0.43 4.56 -13.09
N VAL A 121 -0.23 5.49 -12.40
CA VAL A 121 -1.56 5.27 -11.82
C VAL A 121 -2.49 6.40 -12.23
N SER A 122 -3.75 6.07 -12.49
CA SER A 122 -4.84 7.04 -12.59
C SER A 122 -5.75 6.81 -11.40
N ILE A 123 -6.28 7.87 -10.80
CA ILE A 123 -7.20 7.77 -9.67
C ILE A 123 -8.43 8.64 -9.92
N SER A 124 -9.61 8.05 -9.74
CA SER A 124 -10.87 8.78 -9.64
C SER A 124 -11.35 8.81 -8.19
N TYR A 125 -12.09 9.85 -7.85
CA TYR A 125 -12.70 10.05 -6.53
C TYR A 125 -13.94 10.96 -6.70
N ILE A 126 -14.74 11.08 -5.64
CA ILE A 126 -15.97 11.88 -5.61
C ILE A 126 -15.73 13.12 -4.74
N MET A 127 -16.22 14.28 -5.19
CA MET A 127 -16.31 15.51 -4.39
C MET A 127 -17.71 15.69 -3.81
#